data_AF-A0A0F2CCZ2-F1
#
_entry.id   AF-A0A0F2CCZ2-F1
#
_cell.length_a   1.000
_cell.length_b   1.000
_cell.length_c   1.000
_cell.angle_alpha   90.00
_cell.angle_beta   90.00
_cell.angle_gamma   90.00
#
_symmetry.space_group_name_H-M   'P 1'
#
loop_
_entity.id
_entity.type
_entity.pdbx_description
1 polymer ?
#
loop_
_entity_poly.entity_id
_entity_poly.type
_entity_poly.pdbx_seq_one_letter_code
_entity_poly.pdbx_strand_id
1 'polypeptide(L)' 'MSNPIPPIIPIPDGGETDGVPTREVDGEQVPDTDVDDALVDSAEADRVAAGSEDADDDDL' A
#
# COMPACT_ATOMS: atom_id res chain seq x y z
N MET A 1 36.65 27.99 0.90
CA MET A 1 36.21 26.97 1.89
C MET A 1 35.47 25.89 1.12
N SER A 2 35.90 24.63 1.25
CA SER A 2 35.22 23.48 0.60
C SER A 2 34.12 23.01 1.55
N ASN A 3 32.88 22.99 1.08
CA ASN A 3 31.76 22.48 1.87
C ASN A 3 31.55 21.02 1.44
N PRO A 4 31.86 20.03 2.29
CA PRO A 4 31.69 18.63 1.93
C PRO A 4 30.19 18.35 1.67
N ILE A 5 29.88 17.71 0.55
CA ILE A 5 28.53 17.28 0.23
C ILE A 5 28.17 16.17 1.23
N PRO A 6 27.05 16.29 1.98
CA PRO A 6 26.63 15.24 2.89
C PRO A 6 26.38 13.93 2.12
N PRO A 7 26.63 12.77 2.74
CA PRO A 7 26.36 11.49 2.11
C PRO A 7 24.86 11.40 1.77
N ILE A 8 24.56 11.08 0.51
CA ILE A 8 23.18 10.85 0.08
C ILE A 8 22.73 9.53 0.69
N ILE A 9 21.80 9.60 1.64
CA ILE A 9 21.13 8.42 2.18
C ILE A 9 20.16 7.92 1.11
N PRO A 10 20.22 6.64 0.69
CA PRO A 10 19.21 6.06 -0.17
C PRO A 10 17.84 6.23 0.50
N ILE A 11 16.95 7.00 -0.12
CA ILE A 11 15.55 7.02 0.27
C ILE A 11 15.02 5.67 -0.21
N PRO A 12 14.43 4.83 0.67
CA PRO A 12 13.81 3.61 0.21
C PRO A 12 12.79 4.00 -0.87
N ASP A 13 12.91 3.40 -2.05
CA ASP A 13 11.89 3.53 -3.09
C ASP A 13 10.55 3.27 -2.41
N GLY A 14 9.66 4.29 -2.46
CA GLY A 14 8.39 4.26 -1.77
C GLY A 14 7.65 3.02 -2.20
N GLY A 15 7.67 2.00 -1.32
CA GLY A 15 6.90 0.80 -1.51
C GLY A 15 5.46 1.24 -1.66
N GLU A 16 4.89 0.94 -2.82
CA GLU A 16 3.47 1.10 -3.07
C GLU A 16 2.74 0.53 -1.85
N THR A 17 1.96 1.37 -1.18
CA THR A 17 1.12 0.96 -0.04
C THR A 17 -0.06 0.09 -0.49
N ASP A 18 -0.06 -0.34 -1.76
CA ASP A 18 -0.98 -1.30 -2.35
C ASP A 18 -0.90 -2.61 -1.54
N GLY A 19 -1.81 -2.76 -0.59
CA GLY A 19 -1.91 -3.93 0.27
C GLY A 19 -1.72 -3.66 1.76
N VAL A 20 -1.37 -2.45 2.21
CA VAL A 20 -1.40 -2.11 3.63
C VAL A 20 -2.83 -1.75 4.01
N PRO A 21 -3.47 -2.46 4.95
CA PRO A 21 -4.80 -2.11 5.44
C PRO A 21 -4.80 -0.66 5.97
N THR A 22 -5.71 0.17 5.48
CA THR A 22 -5.90 1.55 5.95
C THR A 22 -7.28 1.74 6.56
N ARG A 23 -7.38 2.72 7.45
CA ARG A 23 -8.63 3.20 8.04
C ARG A 23 -8.75 4.71 7.90
N GLU A 24 -9.98 5.20 7.81
CA GLU A 24 -10.23 6.64 7.80
C GLU A 24 -10.21 7.21 9.22
N VAL A 25 -9.37 8.22 9.43
CA VAL A 25 -9.32 9.02 10.65
C VAL A 25 -9.41 10.48 10.25
N ASP A 26 -10.50 11.15 10.65
CA ASP A 26 -10.75 12.56 10.34
C ASP A 26 -10.72 12.91 8.83
N GLY A 27 -11.10 11.96 7.98
CA GLY A 27 -11.10 12.11 6.52
C GLY A 27 -9.73 11.91 5.87
N GLU A 28 -8.75 11.39 6.61
CA GLU A 28 -7.44 10.97 6.11
C GLU A 28 -7.31 9.44 6.18
N GLN A 29 -6.74 8.83 5.14
CA GLN A 29 -6.46 7.39 5.11
C GLN A 29 -5.14 7.10 5.82
N VAL A 30 -5.19 6.44 6.98
CA VAL A 30 -4.01 6.07 7.77
C VAL A 30 -3.86 4.55 7.86
N PRO A 31 -2.64 4.00 7.92
CA PRO A 31 -2.42 2.58 8.14
C PRO A 31 -3.12 2.08 9.41
N ASP A 32 -3.86 0.98 9.28
CA ASP A 32 -4.58 0.38 10.39
C ASP A 32 -3.66 -0.56 11.18
N THR A 33 -3.17 -0.08 12.32
CA THR A 33 -2.27 -0.84 13.19
C THR A 33 -2.95 -1.99 13.93
N ASP A 34 -4.27 -2.07 13.89
CA ASP A 34 -5.04 -3.13 14.54
C ASP A 34 -5.12 -4.39 13.66
N VAL A 35 -4.77 -4.28 12.38
CA VAL A 35 -4.63 -5.43 11.47
C VAL A 35 -3.21 -5.98 11.59
N ASP A 36 -3.10 -7.25 11.97
CA ASP A 36 -1.82 -7.97 11.99
C ASP A 36 -1.47 -8.42 10.57
N ASP A 37 -0.48 -7.77 9.95
CA ASP A 37 0.00 -8.08 8.61
C ASP A 37 0.41 -9.55 8.44
N ALA A 38 0.83 -10.23 9.51
CA ALA A 38 1.21 -11.64 9.45
C ALA A 38 0.00 -12.58 9.31
N LEU A 39 -1.22 -12.09 9.54
CA LEU A 39 -2.47 -12.85 9.37
C LEU A 39 -3.12 -12.64 7.99
N VAL A 40 -2.54 -11.79 7.14
CA VAL A 40 -3.03 -11.56 5.78
C VAL A 40 -2.65 -12.75 4.88
N ASP A 41 -3.64 -13.39 4.24
CA ASP A 41 -3.42 -14.45 3.25
C ASP A 41 -3.16 -13.84 1.87
N SER A 42 -1.89 -13.63 1.54
CA SER A 42 -1.48 -13.06 0.25
C SER A 42 -1.90 -13.93 -0.95
N ALA A 43 -2.03 -15.25 -0.78
CA ALA A 43 -2.44 -16.13 -1.87
C ALA A 43 -3.92 -15.96 -2.21
N GLU A 44 -4.76 -15.65 -1.21
CA GLU A 44 -6.15 -15.26 -1.45
C GLU A 44 -6.23 -13.86 -2.07
N ALA A 45 -5.44 -12.92 -1.56
CA ALA A 45 -5.39 -11.56 -2.09
C ALA A 45 -5.01 -11.53 -3.58
N ASP A 46 -3.97 -12.26 -3.98
CA ASP A 46 -3.55 -12.40 -5.37
C ASP A 46 -4.64 -13.02 -6.25
N ARG A 47 -5.43 -13.96 -5.71
CA ARG A 47 -6.55 -14.58 -6.43
C ARG A 47 -7.66 -13.57 -6.70
N VAL A 48 -8.01 -12.74 -5.71
CA VAL A 48 -9.01 -11.68 -5.85
C VAL A 48 -8.53 -10.65 -6.86
N ALA A 49 -7.28 -10.18 -6.73
CA ALA A 49 -6.69 -9.21 -7.65
C ALA A 49 -6.64 -9.75 -9.09
N ALA A 50 -6.22 -11.00 -9.29
CA ALA A 50 -6.18 -11.62 -10.61
C ALA A 50 -7.58 -11.94 -11.20
N GLY A 51 -8.66 -11.79 -10.42
CA GLY A 51 -10.03 -12.12 -10.80
C GLY A 51 -11.01 -10.95 -10.78
N SER A 52 -10.54 -9.71 -10.60
CA SER A 52 -11.40 -8.51 -10.48
C SER A 52 -11.58 -7.76 -11.80
N GLU A 53 -11.65 -8.47 -12.93
CA GLU A 53 -11.75 -7.84 -14.26
C GLU A 53 -13.18 -7.78 -14.82
N ASP A 54 -14.23 -8.21 -14.09
CA ASP A 54 -15.57 -8.34 -14.71
C ASP A 54 -16.75 -8.27 -13.72
N ALA A 55 -16.99 -7.12 -13.07
CA ALA A 55 -18.22 -6.91 -12.31
C ALA A 55 -18.81 -5.48 -12.34
N ASP A 56 -18.32 -4.58 -13.21
CA ASP A 56 -18.85 -3.21 -13.33
C ASP A 56 -19.02 -2.77 -14.81
N ASP A 57 -19.59 -3.61 -15.67
CA ASP A 57 -20.07 -3.21 -17.02
C ASP A 57 -21.49 -3.73 -17.31
N ASP A 58 -22.39 -3.63 -16.33
CA ASP A 58 -23.83 -3.85 -16.51
C ASP A 58 -24.62 -2.78 -15.75
N ASP A 59 -24.65 -1.55 -16.28
CA ASP A 59 -25.75 -0.59 -16.09
C ASP A 59 -25.74 0.45 -17.23
N LEU A 60 -26.24 0.01 -18.40
CA LEU A 60 -26.72 0.85 -19.52
C LEU A 60 -28.18 1.27 -19.32
#